data_AF-W9SL89-F1
#
_entry.id   AF-W9SL89-F1
#
_cell.length_a   1.000
_cell.length_b   1.000
_cell.length_c   1.000
_cell.angle_alpha   90.00
_cell.angle_beta   90.00
_cell.angle_gamma   90.00
#
_symmetry.space_group_name_H-M   'P 1'
#
loop_
_entity.id
_entity.type
_entity.pdbx_description
1 polymer ?
#
loop_
_entity_poly.entity_id
_entity_poly.type
_entity_poly.pdbx_seq_one_letter_code
_entity_poly.pdbx_strand_id
1 'polypeptide(L)'
;MVILSSKATTELFKNNDMSFVECAVTATSRAHNFHELFVALAPYGLYWHLMRRLMTRNMLVGKRVSKTTPLRQKCINNMSFWIEGEARKKARNREAVDHVQGVHLARFVFLMVFNLLANLMLSRDLVDLNKEDRSKFFAVMERIMEWSGHANMSDFFPWLRWADPQGLRRKMERAYGKGLWDCF
;
A
#
# COMPACT_ATOMS: atom_id res chain seq x y z
N MET A 1 -19.10 16.26 -3.93
CA MET A 1 -20.09 16.02 -2.87
C MET A 1 -19.34 15.60 -1.61
N VAL A 2 -19.67 16.17 -0.45
CA VAL A 2 -19.06 15.81 0.83
C VAL A 2 -20.18 15.33 1.75
N ILE A 3 -20.00 14.16 2.39
CA ILE A 3 -21.00 13.54 3.28
C ILE A 3 -20.48 13.65 4.71
N LEU A 4 -21.22 14.35 5.57
CA LEU A 4 -20.80 14.65 6.95
C LEU A 4 -21.77 14.12 8.02
N SER A 5 -22.73 13.26 7.65
CA SER A 5 -23.68 12.67 8.60
C SER A 5 -23.91 11.19 8.36
N SER A 6 -24.10 10.45 9.46
CA SER A 6 -24.37 8.99 9.43
C SER A 6 -25.64 8.65 8.64
N LYS A 7 -26.69 9.50 8.74
CA LYS A 7 -27.93 9.33 7.99
C LYS A 7 -27.68 9.41 6.48
N ALA A 8 -26.93 10.41 6.02
CA ALA A 8 -26.59 10.55 4.60
C ALA A 8 -25.67 9.41 4.12
N THR A 9 -24.68 9.01 4.92
CA THR A 9 -23.82 7.84 4.60
C THR A 9 -24.63 6.57 4.43
N THR A 10 -25.61 6.32 5.32
CA THR A 10 -26.49 5.14 5.22
C THR A 10 -27.33 5.19 3.95
N GLU A 11 -27.88 6.35 3.62
CA GLU A 11 -28.68 6.50 2.41
C GLU A 11 -27.87 6.19 1.16
N LEU A 12 -26.63 6.70 1.07
CA LEU A 12 -25.80 6.54 -0.13
C LEU A 12 -25.14 5.17 -0.23
N PHE A 13 -24.57 4.65 0.85
CA PHE A 13 -23.73 3.44 0.80
C PHE A 13 -24.44 2.15 1.25
N LYS A 14 -25.70 2.23 1.69
CA LYS A 14 -26.51 1.05 2.03
C LYS A 14 -27.79 0.98 1.21
N ASN A 15 -28.54 2.08 1.11
CA ASN A 15 -29.85 2.08 0.43
C ASN A 15 -29.71 2.34 -1.07
N ASN A 16 -28.69 3.09 -1.50
CA ASN A 16 -28.43 3.45 -2.90
C ASN A 16 -27.01 3.06 -3.35
N ASP A 17 -26.43 2.04 -2.73
CA ASP A 17 -25.01 1.66 -2.86
C ASP A 17 -24.56 1.44 -4.32
N MET A 18 -25.40 0.82 -5.14
CA MET A 18 -25.14 0.58 -6.56
C MET A 18 -24.88 1.86 -7.37
N SER A 19 -25.47 2.99 -6.99
CA SER A 19 -25.25 4.28 -7.68
C SER A 19 -23.91 4.92 -7.30
N PHE A 20 -23.30 4.49 -6.19
CA PHE A 20 -22.08 5.07 -5.61
C PHE A 20 -20.95 4.03 -5.45
N VAL A 21 -21.03 2.92 -6.19
CA VAL A 21 -20.11 1.79 -6.03
C VAL A 21 -18.73 2.05 -6.66
N GLU A 22 -18.67 2.96 -7.64
CA GLU A 22 -17.45 3.29 -8.38
C GLU A 22 -16.47 4.12 -7.55
N CYS A 23 -15.18 3.84 -7.71
CA CYS A 23 -14.12 4.63 -7.10
C CYS A 23 -13.55 5.65 -8.10
N ALA A 24 -13.26 6.88 -7.64
CA ALA A 24 -12.63 7.88 -8.49
C ALA A 24 -11.17 7.49 -8.80
N VAL A 25 -10.85 7.33 -10.08
CA VAL A 25 -9.52 6.91 -10.54
C VAL A 25 -8.67 8.13 -10.92
N THR A 26 -7.59 8.35 -10.14
CA THR A 26 -6.59 9.40 -10.40
C THR A 26 -5.67 9.07 -11.57
N ALA A 27 -5.04 10.09 -12.16
CA ALA A 27 -4.08 9.95 -13.23
C ALA A 27 -2.86 9.10 -12.83
N THR A 28 -2.46 9.16 -11.56
CA THR A 28 -1.38 8.31 -11.00
C THR A 28 -1.79 6.85 -10.92
N SER A 29 -3.03 6.56 -10.53
CA SER A 29 -3.58 5.19 -10.47
C SER A 29 -3.76 4.54 -11.86
N ARG A 30 -3.79 5.36 -12.92
CA ARG A 30 -3.85 4.89 -14.32
C ARG A 30 -2.49 4.44 -14.86
N ALA A 31 -1.39 4.73 -14.17
CA ALA A 31 -0.07 4.24 -14.57
C ALA A 31 -0.09 2.70 -14.67
N HIS A 32 0.32 2.16 -15.82
CA HIS A 32 0.23 0.71 -16.15
C HIS A 32 -1.12 0.06 -15.87
N ASN A 33 -2.22 0.82 -15.98
CA ASN A 33 -3.57 0.36 -15.67
C ASN A 33 -3.70 -0.22 -14.24
N PHE A 34 -2.91 0.27 -13.28
CA PHE A 34 -2.87 -0.26 -11.91
C PHE A 34 -4.26 -0.28 -11.25
N HIS A 35 -5.08 0.75 -11.48
CA HIS A 35 -6.46 0.82 -11.00
C HIS A 35 -7.33 -0.39 -11.39
N GLU A 36 -7.13 -0.99 -12.56
CA GLU A 36 -7.91 -2.17 -13.00
C GLU A 36 -7.49 -3.44 -12.27
N LEU A 37 -6.25 -3.51 -11.81
CA LEU A 37 -5.66 -4.67 -11.12
C LEU A 37 -5.80 -4.57 -9.60
N PHE A 38 -5.96 -3.38 -9.06
CA PHE A 38 -6.07 -3.16 -7.63
C PHE A 38 -7.55 -3.15 -7.22
N VAL A 39 -8.00 -4.21 -6.55
CA VAL A 39 -9.42 -4.46 -6.20
C VAL A 39 -10.11 -3.28 -5.53
N ALA A 40 -9.40 -2.45 -4.76
CA ALA A 40 -9.99 -1.28 -4.12
C ALA A 40 -10.27 -0.10 -5.07
N LEU A 41 -9.64 -0.07 -6.24
CA LEU A 41 -9.84 0.95 -7.29
C LEU A 41 -10.49 0.38 -8.56
N ALA A 42 -10.57 -0.95 -8.67
CA ALA A 42 -11.09 -1.61 -9.86
C ALA A 42 -12.55 -1.23 -10.09
N PRO A 43 -12.94 -0.86 -11.33
CA PRO A 43 -14.32 -0.57 -11.66
C PRO A 43 -15.25 -1.73 -11.31
N TYR A 44 -16.50 -1.40 -10.99
CA TYR A 44 -17.47 -2.42 -10.65
C TYR A 44 -17.76 -3.31 -11.87
N GLY A 45 -17.62 -4.62 -11.70
CA GLY A 45 -17.77 -5.58 -12.79
C GLY A 45 -17.30 -6.97 -12.42
N LEU A 46 -17.22 -7.85 -13.43
CA LEU A 46 -16.91 -9.27 -13.24
C LEU A 46 -15.61 -9.50 -12.48
N TYR A 47 -14.54 -8.78 -12.84
CA TYR A 47 -13.25 -8.88 -12.17
C TYR A 47 -13.35 -8.54 -10.68
N TRP A 48 -13.94 -7.39 -10.35
CA TRP A 48 -14.10 -6.93 -8.97
C TRP A 48 -14.92 -7.93 -8.14
N HIS A 49 -16.01 -8.47 -8.70
CA HIS A 49 -16.83 -9.47 -8.03
C HIS A 49 -16.07 -10.75 -7.73
N LEU A 50 -15.34 -11.28 -8.72
CA LEU A 50 -14.56 -12.49 -8.57
C LEU A 50 -13.48 -12.31 -7.49
N MET A 51 -12.73 -11.21 -7.54
CA MET A 51 -11.69 -10.93 -6.56
C MET A 51 -12.26 -10.72 -5.16
N ARG A 52 -13.34 -9.93 -5.01
CA ARG A 52 -14.01 -9.74 -3.72
C ARG A 52 -14.48 -11.07 -3.15
N ARG A 53 -15.12 -11.93 -3.97
CA ARG A 53 -15.58 -13.26 -3.54
C ARG A 53 -14.41 -14.15 -3.11
N LEU A 54 -13.30 -14.14 -3.86
CA LEU A 54 -12.09 -14.89 -3.52
C LEU A 54 -11.51 -14.44 -2.18
N MET A 55 -11.33 -13.12 -1.99
CA MET A 55 -10.80 -12.54 -0.75
C MET A 55 -11.70 -12.84 0.44
N THR A 56 -13.01 -12.57 0.34
CA THR A 56 -13.95 -12.77 1.45
C THR A 56 -14.04 -14.25 1.84
N ARG A 57 -14.10 -15.17 0.87
CA ARG A 57 -14.29 -16.60 1.16
C ARG A 57 -13.01 -17.30 1.62
N ASN A 58 -11.86 -16.94 1.05
CA ASN A 58 -10.63 -17.72 1.24
C ASN A 58 -9.62 -17.05 2.17
N MET A 59 -9.67 -15.73 2.34
CA MET A 59 -8.68 -14.99 3.14
C MET A 59 -9.31 -14.36 4.38
N LEU A 60 -10.43 -13.67 4.22
CA LEU A 60 -11.00 -12.78 5.26
C LEU A 60 -12.08 -13.44 6.13
N VAL A 61 -12.45 -14.70 5.85
CA VAL A 61 -13.39 -15.44 6.71
C VAL A 61 -12.75 -15.76 8.06
N GLY A 62 -13.53 -15.65 9.16
CA GLY A 62 -13.02 -15.78 10.54
C GLY A 62 -12.16 -17.03 10.77
N LYS A 63 -12.57 -18.19 10.26
CA LYS A 63 -11.77 -19.44 10.37
C LYS A 63 -10.38 -19.34 9.71
N ARG A 64 -10.27 -18.64 8.57
CA ARG A 64 -8.98 -18.42 7.87
C ARG A 64 -8.15 -17.38 8.63
N VAL A 65 -8.78 -16.30 9.09
CA VAL A 65 -8.13 -15.29 9.92
C VAL A 65 -7.55 -15.91 11.20
N SER A 66 -8.27 -16.82 11.88
CA SER A 66 -7.75 -17.51 13.07
C SER A 66 -6.58 -18.45 12.74
N LYS A 67 -6.61 -19.13 11.60
CA LYS A 67 -5.51 -20.01 11.17
C LYS A 67 -4.21 -19.26 10.86
N THR A 68 -4.29 -17.97 10.56
CA THR A 68 -3.11 -17.14 10.26
C THR A 68 -2.47 -16.54 11.52
N THR A 69 -2.95 -16.89 12.72
CA THR A 69 -2.34 -16.43 13.99
C THR A 69 -0.84 -16.74 14.09
N PRO A 70 -0.33 -17.96 13.77
CA PRO A 70 1.10 -18.23 13.84
C PRO A 70 1.91 -17.35 12.89
N LEU A 71 1.37 -17.08 11.69
CA LEU A 71 2.00 -16.21 10.70
C LEU A 71 2.04 -14.76 11.20
N ARG A 72 0.94 -14.22 11.73
CA ARG A 72 0.92 -12.88 12.32
C ARG A 72 1.91 -12.76 13.48
N GLN A 73 2.00 -13.79 14.34
CA GLN A 73 2.96 -13.80 15.44
C GLN A 73 4.40 -13.79 14.92
N LYS A 74 4.73 -14.58 13.89
CA LYS A 74 6.04 -14.54 13.21
C LYS A 74 6.34 -13.12 12.70
N CYS A 75 5.40 -12.49 12.00
CA CYS A 75 5.57 -11.13 11.46
C CYS A 75 5.81 -10.09 12.58
N ILE A 76 5.10 -10.19 13.70
CA ILE A 76 5.29 -9.31 14.87
C ILE A 76 6.66 -9.55 15.52
N ASN A 77 7.05 -10.80 15.74
CA ASN A 77 8.36 -11.14 16.33
C ASN A 77 9.50 -10.62 15.45
N ASN A 78 9.39 -10.79 14.13
CA ASN A 78 10.34 -10.24 13.18
C ASN A 78 10.41 -8.71 13.28
N MET A 79 9.26 -8.04 13.34
CA MET A 79 9.19 -6.58 13.51
C MET A 79 9.92 -6.11 14.77
N SER A 80 9.68 -6.75 15.91
CA SER A 80 10.36 -6.44 17.17
C SER A 80 11.87 -6.62 17.04
N PHE A 81 12.33 -7.74 16.46
CA PHE A 81 13.75 -8.00 16.21
C PHE A 81 14.40 -6.91 15.36
N TRP A 82 13.72 -6.43 14.32
CA TRP A 82 14.22 -5.36 13.46
C TRP A 82 14.31 -4.01 14.16
N ILE A 83 13.31 -3.68 14.98
CA ILE A 83 13.29 -2.46 15.80
C ILE A 83 14.45 -2.47 16.80
N GLU A 84 14.63 -3.59 17.51
CA GLU A 84 15.74 -3.75 18.46
C GLU A 84 17.10 -3.63 17.77
N GLY A 85 17.27 -4.25 16.60
CA GLY A 85 18.49 -4.16 15.81
C GLY A 85 18.82 -2.73 15.40
N GLU A 86 17.82 -1.96 14.95
CA GLU A 86 17.98 -0.56 14.58
C GLU A 86 18.30 0.33 15.79
N ALA A 87 17.61 0.12 16.92
CA ALA A 87 17.87 0.82 18.16
C ALA A 87 19.32 0.60 18.65
N ARG A 88 19.81 -0.64 18.61
CA ARG A 88 21.20 -0.99 18.97
C ARG A 88 22.22 -0.35 18.03
N LYS A 89 21.95 -0.28 16.72
CA LYS A 89 22.83 0.40 15.75
C LYS A 89 22.95 1.89 16.06
N LYS A 90 21.82 2.54 16.34
CA LYS A 90 21.78 3.97 16.70
C LYS A 90 22.44 4.24 18.05
N ALA A 91 22.29 3.34 19.03
CA ALA A 91 22.96 3.47 20.32
C ALA A 91 24.49 3.38 20.21
N ARG A 92 25.02 2.49 19.34
CA ARG A 92 26.46 2.41 19.08
C ARG A 92 27.02 3.65 18.38
N ASN A 93 26.25 4.25 17.46
CA ASN A 93 26.66 5.47 16.77
C ASN A 93 26.48 6.74 17.61
N ARG A 94 25.91 6.62 18.81
CA ARG A 94 25.63 7.76 19.70
C ARG A 94 26.89 8.33 20.35
N GLU A 95 27.99 7.60 20.37
CA GLU A 95 29.30 8.12 20.76
C GLU A 95 29.82 9.21 19.81
N ALA A 96 29.22 9.36 18.62
CA ALA A 96 29.63 10.34 17.61
C ALA A 96 28.69 11.55 17.44
N VAL A 97 27.46 11.52 17.99
CA VAL A 97 26.47 12.59 17.79
C VAL A 97 25.61 12.78 19.04
N ASP A 98 25.59 14.00 19.59
CA ASP A 98 24.97 14.41 20.87
C ASP A 98 23.42 14.46 20.85
N HIS A 99 22.78 13.66 19.98
CA HIS A 99 21.33 13.67 19.77
C HIS A 99 20.70 12.29 19.91
N VAL A 100 19.64 12.22 20.71
CA VAL A 100 18.74 11.05 20.84
C VAL A 100 18.02 10.84 19.51
N GLN A 101 18.57 10.00 18.64
CA GLN A 101 17.91 9.69 17.36
C GLN A 101 16.83 8.61 17.57
N GLY A 102 15.56 9.01 17.43
CA GLY A 102 14.42 8.09 17.53
C GLY A 102 14.37 7.05 16.41
N VAL A 103 13.60 5.98 16.62
CA VAL A 103 13.34 4.94 15.61
C VAL A 103 12.04 5.25 14.87
N HIS A 104 12.08 5.27 13.54
CA HIS A 104 10.91 5.54 12.71
C HIS A 104 10.03 4.28 12.58
N LEU A 105 9.08 4.11 13.51
CA LEU A 105 8.27 2.90 13.65
C LEU A 105 7.44 2.57 12.40
N ALA A 106 6.91 3.59 11.71
CA ALA A 106 6.04 3.39 10.54
C ALA A 106 6.71 2.55 9.44
N ARG A 107 8.04 2.66 9.31
CA ARG A 107 8.83 1.86 8.36
C ARG A 107 8.73 0.35 8.67
N PHE A 108 8.86 -0.02 9.94
CA PHE A 108 8.81 -1.42 10.37
C PHE A 108 7.40 -2.00 10.33
N VAL A 109 6.40 -1.19 10.71
CA VAL A 109 4.98 -1.58 10.61
C VAL A 109 4.60 -1.81 9.16
N PHE A 110 5.01 -0.93 8.24
CA PHE A 110 4.72 -1.08 6.81
C PHE A 110 5.26 -2.42 6.27
N LEU A 111 6.51 -2.79 6.57
CA LEU A 111 7.04 -4.08 6.12
C LEU A 111 6.40 -5.27 6.78
N MET A 112 6.10 -5.17 8.07
CA MET A 112 5.43 -6.25 8.77
C MET A 112 4.10 -6.56 8.08
N VAL A 113 3.31 -5.53 7.78
CA VAL A 113 2.04 -5.67 7.05
C VAL A 113 2.28 -6.16 5.61
N PHE A 114 3.28 -5.62 4.92
CA PHE A 114 3.60 -6.01 3.54
C PHE A 114 3.99 -7.50 3.44
N ASN A 115 4.90 -7.97 4.30
CA ASN A 115 5.30 -9.37 4.35
C ASN A 115 4.16 -10.28 4.84
N LEU A 116 3.33 -9.83 5.77
CA LEU A 116 2.13 -10.58 6.16
C LEU A 116 1.21 -10.80 4.95
N LEU A 117 0.89 -9.75 4.19
CA LEU A 117 0.05 -9.85 2.99
C LEU A 117 0.72 -10.70 1.90
N ALA A 118 2.01 -10.50 1.67
CA ALA A 118 2.80 -11.30 0.74
C ALA A 118 2.77 -12.79 1.09
N ASN A 119 2.90 -13.13 2.38
CA ASN A 119 2.89 -14.50 2.83
C ASN A 119 1.47 -15.10 2.72
N LEU A 120 0.42 -14.31 2.96
CA LEU A 120 -0.97 -14.75 2.73
C LEU A 120 -1.28 -15.02 1.25
N MET A 121 -0.67 -14.27 0.33
CA MET A 121 -0.97 -14.35 -1.11
C MET A 121 -0.03 -15.30 -1.86
N LEU A 122 1.25 -15.32 -1.47
CA LEU A 122 2.36 -15.97 -2.18
C LEU A 122 3.13 -16.98 -1.31
N SER A 123 2.71 -17.19 -0.06
CA SER A 123 3.33 -18.12 0.90
C SER A 123 4.81 -17.87 1.18
N ARG A 124 5.31 -16.65 0.91
CA ARG A 124 6.70 -16.26 1.15
C ARG A 124 6.79 -14.80 1.61
N ASP A 125 7.84 -14.51 2.37
CA ASP A 125 8.21 -13.14 2.68
C ASP A 125 8.87 -12.55 1.42
N LEU A 126 8.41 -11.40 0.96
CA LEU A 126 8.89 -10.77 -0.28
C LEU A 126 10.02 -9.78 -0.02
N VAL A 127 10.12 -9.25 1.20
CA VAL A 127 11.16 -8.29 1.57
C VAL A 127 11.91 -8.82 2.77
N ASP A 128 13.18 -9.16 2.58
CA ASP A 128 14.09 -9.48 3.67
C ASP A 128 14.85 -8.22 4.08
N LEU A 129 14.73 -7.86 5.36
CA LEU A 129 15.44 -6.74 5.91
C LEU A 129 16.95 -7.02 5.96
N ASN A 130 17.44 -8.25 6.03
CA ASN A 130 18.88 -8.49 6.11
C ASN A 130 19.63 -8.26 4.79
N LYS A 131 18.93 -7.99 3.68
CA LYS A 131 19.52 -7.75 2.36
C LYS A 131 19.63 -6.26 2.03
N GLU A 132 20.61 -5.89 1.21
CA GLU A 132 20.84 -4.51 0.76
C GLU A 132 19.64 -3.93 -0.01
N ASP A 133 18.84 -4.77 -0.68
CA ASP A 133 17.69 -4.34 -1.50
C ASP A 133 16.50 -3.81 -0.66
N ARG A 134 16.54 -3.96 0.67
CA ARG A 134 15.60 -3.36 1.61
C ARG A 134 15.41 -1.85 1.34
N SER A 135 16.52 -1.12 1.23
CA SER A 135 16.48 0.35 1.11
C SER A 135 15.80 0.80 -0.18
N LYS A 136 16.08 0.07 -1.27
CA LYS A 136 15.52 0.35 -2.60
C LYS A 136 14.01 0.13 -2.61
N PHE A 137 13.54 -1.02 -2.12
CA PHE A 137 12.10 -1.32 -2.07
C PHE A 137 11.32 -0.24 -1.32
N PHE A 138 11.79 0.13 -0.12
CA PHE A 138 11.16 1.19 0.65
C PHE A 138 11.18 2.53 -0.05
N ALA A 139 12.31 2.94 -0.61
CA ALA A 139 12.41 4.21 -1.30
C ALA A 139 11.47 4.28 -2.52
N VAL A 140 11.26 3.15 -3.22
CA VAL A 140 10.29 3.06 -4.31
C VAL A 140 8.86 3.13 -3.76
N MET A 141 8.51 2.38 -2.72
CA MET A 141 7.18 2.42 -2.10
C MET A 141 6.83 3.79 -1.53
N GLU A 142 7.77 4.44 -0.86
CA GLU A 142 7.62 5.78 -0.29
C GLU A 142 7.31 6.80 -1.39
N ARG A 143 8.03 6.76 -2.52
CA ARG A 143 7.76 7.61 -3.68
C ARG A 143 6.39 7.33 -4.31
N ILE A 144 5.98 6.07 -4.41
CA ILE A 144 4.65 5.69 -4.91
C ILE A 144 3.57 6.28 -4.00
N MET A 145 3.70 6.13 -2.68
CA MET A 145 2.76 6.72 -1.71
C MET A 145 2.75 8.25 -1.78
N GLU A 146 3.92 8.88 -1.85
CA GLU A 146 4.07 10.32 -1.97
C GLU A 146 3.35 10.83 -3.23
N TRP A 147 3.66 10.29 -4.41
CA TRP A 147 3.02 10.73 -5.66
C TRP A 147 1.54 10.41 -5.72
N SER A 148 1.08 9.33 -5.07
CA SER A 148 -0.36 9.02 -4.95
C SER A 148 -1.11 10.09 -4.16
N GLY A 149 -0.47 10.69 -3.15
CA GLY A 149 -1.06 11.73 -2.30
C GLY A 149 -1.01 13.14 -2.90
N HIS A 150 -0.25 13.35 -3.99
CA HIS A 150 -0.15 14.67 -4.62
C HIS A 150 -1.41 15.01 -5.41
N ALA A 151 -1.92 16.23 -5.22
CA ALA A 151 -2.93 16.79 -6.11
C ALA A 151 -2.34 16.92 -7.52
N ASN A 152 -3.04 16.34 -8.51
CA ASN A 152 -2.62 16.36 -9.90
C ASN A 152 -3.58 17.22 -10.73
N MET A 153 -3.05 18.23 -11.42
CA MET A 153 -3.81 19.10 -12.33
C MET A 153 -4.60 18.32 -13.39
N SER A 154 -4.06 17.18 -13.84
CA SER A 154 -4.71 16.32 -14.84
C SER A 154 -5.99 15.64 -14.32
N ASP A 155 -6.16 15.56 -13.00
CA ASP A 155 -7.37 15.03 -12.38
C ASP A 155 -8.49 16.08 -12.32
N PHE A 156 -8.14 17.36 -12.24
CA PHE A 156 -9.10 18.48 -12.26
C PHE A 156 -9.40 18.98 -13.67
N PHE A 157 -8.41 18.90 -14.58
CA PHE A 157 -8.49 19.39 -15.95
C PHE A 157 -8.22 18.25 -16.94
N PRO A 158 -9.26 17.47 -17.34
CA PRO A 158 -9.08 16.26 -18.12
C PRO A 158 -8.35 16.47 -19.47
N TRP A 159 -8.46 17.65 -20.07
CA TRP A 159 -7.76 17.99 -21.31
C TRP A 159 -6.24 18.15 -21.14
N LEU A 160 -5.72 18.25 -19.91
CA LEU A 160 -4.28 18.29 -19.62
C LEU A 160 -3.66 16.89 -19.43
N ARG A 161 -4.47 15.82 -19.43
CA ARG A 161 -3.99 14.44 -19.16
C ARG A 161 -2.90 13.97 -20.11
N TRP A 162 -2.93 14.38 -21.37
CA TRP A 162 -1.91 14.00 -22.35
C TRP A 162 -0.56 14.67 -22.05
N ALA A 163 -0.59 15.90 -21.50
CA ALA A 163 0.61 16.67 -21.21
C ALA A 163 1.31 16.18 -19.93
N ASP A 164 0.55 15.68 -18.94
CA ASP A 164 1.07 15.28 -17.62
C ASP A 164 1.96 16.39 -17.02
N PRO A 165 1.41 17.59 -16.73
CA PRO A 165 2.18 18.80 -16.42
C PRO A 165 3.08 18.66 -15.19
N GLN A 166 2.69 17.83 -14.21
CA GLN A 166 3.48 17.54 -13.02
C GLN A 166 4.37 16.29 -13.17
N GLY A 167 4.25 15.58 -14.30
CA GLY A 167 4.99 14.34 -14.58
C GLY A 167 4.65 13.17 -13.66
N LEU A 168 3.57 13.27 -12.87
CA LEU A 168 3.26 12.32 -11.80
C LEU A 168 2.87 10.95 -12.36
N ARG A 169 2.13 10.92 -13.48
CA ARG A 169 1.78 9.65 -14.13
C ARG A 169 3.04 8.95 -14.64
N ARG A 170 3.92 9.67 -15.35
CA ARG A 170 5.19 9.11 -15.85
C ARG A 170 6.11 8.65 -14.73
N LYS A 171 6.17 9.37 -13.61
CA LYS A 171 6.92 8.95 -12.41
C LYS A 171 6.38 7.62 -11.86
N MET A 172 5.06 7.49 -11.74
CA MET A 172 4.40 6.25 -11.32
C MET A 172 4.68 5.08 -12.29
N GLU A 173 4.61 5.31 -13.59
CA GLU A 173 4.91 4.28 -14.60
C GLU A 173 6.35 3.73 -14.44
N ARG A 174 7.32 4.59 -14.16
CA ARG A 174 8.72 4.16 -13.92
C ARG A 174 8.86 3.38 -12.61
N ALA A 175 8.14 3.80 -11.56
CA ALA A 175 8.20 3.13 -10.27
C ALA A 175 7.53 1.76 -10.28
N TYR A 176 6.33 1.62 -10.87
CA TYR A 176 5.66 0.34 -11.06
C TYR A 176 6.37 -0.59 -12.04
N GLY A 177 7.02 -0.01 -13.07
CA GLY A 177 7.89 -0.74 -13.97
C GLY A 177 9.24 -1.04 -13.31
N LYS A 178 10.30 -0.49 -13.88
CA LYS A 178 11.68 -0.78 -13.49
C LYS A 178 11.94 -0.70 -11.98
N GLY A 179 11.39 0.30 -11.29
CA GLY A 179 11.63 0.48 -9.85
C GLY A 179 11.24 -0.72 -8.98
N LEU A 180 10.02 -1.21 -9.13
CA LEU A 180 9.48 -2.34 -8.38
C LEU A 180 10.04 -3.68 -8.85
N TRP A 181 10.21 -3.87 -10.17
CA TRP A 181 10.76 -5.11 -10.73
C TRP A 181 12.22 -5.32 -10.33
N ASP A 182 13.02 -4.25 -10.20
CA ASP A 182 14.42 -4.34 -9.76
C ASP A 182 14.56 -4.66 -8.26
N CYS A 183 13.46 -4.70 -7.49
CA CYS A 183 13.45 -4.99 -6.05
C CYS A 183 13.19 -6.47 -5.72
N PHE A 184 12.81 -7.31 -6.69
CA PHE A 184 12.44 -8.73 -6.51
C PHE A 184 13.33 -9.64 -7.36
#